data_AF-A0A0Q8NFV1-F1
#
_entry.id   AF-A0A0Q8NFV1-F1
#
_cell.length_a   1.000
_cell.length_b   1.000
_cell.length_c   1.000
_cell.angle_alpha   90.00
_cell.angle_beta   90.00
_cell.angle_gamma   90.00
#
_symmetry.space_group_name_H-M   'P 1'
#
loop_
_entity.id
_entity.type
_entity.pdbx_description
1 polymer ?
#
loop_
_entity_poly.entity_id
_entity_poly.type
_entity_poly.pdbx_seq_one_letter_code
_entity_poly.pdbx_strand_id
1 'polypeptide(L)'
;MPTTATITDAPLAPPADLTATDVRLLRLLAGGAGNARLCAALGESEYQITQLVHGLLERTCARGRMQAATLSVVWGVAQAEHVHPDGRPVMLALSPRQLTLLQGWVAGRSNDDLAAECGVTASTIRGYRQPLLDKLATSSNVQAGCLGVLYDLVTLDHVHPALPPLPLSQWTDRPQLPADSTRPA
;
A
#
# COMPACT_ATOMS: atom_id res chain seq x y z
N MET A 1 3.91 1.73 -33.05
CA MET A 1 2.78 2.42 -32.40
C MET A 1 2.49 1.66 -31.11
N PRO A 2 2.95 2.13 -29.95
CA PRO A 2 2.68 1.43 -28.70
C PRO A 2 1.20 1.58 -28.35
N THR A 3 0.53 0.44 -28.18
CA THR A 3 -0.84 0.32 -27.67
C THR A 3 -0.93 1.01 -26.31
N THR A 4 -1.69 2.09 -26.25
CA THR A 4 -2.10 2.75 -25.02
C THR A 4 -2.97 1.76 -24.23
N ALA A 5 -2.37 1.05 -23.27
CA ALA A 5 -3.14 0.27 -22.31
C ALA A 5 -4.03 1.25 -21.54
N THR A 6 -5.34 1.13 -21.75
CA THR A 6 -6.38 1.86 -21.04
C THR A 6 -6.19 1.65 -19.55
N ILE A 7 -6.10 2.74 -18.79
CA ILE A 7 -5.92 2.77 -17.32
C ILE A 7 -7.20 2.29 -16.58
N THR A 8 -8.09 1.58 -17.26
CA THR A 8 -9.47 1.34 -16.85
C THR A 8 -9.76 -0.15 -16.75
N ASP A 9 -9.15 -0.84 -15.78
CA ASP A 9 -9.78 -1.94 -15.05
C ASP A 9 -8.80 -2.48 -14.00
N ALA A 10 -8.76 -1.85 -12.83
CA ALA A 10 -8.33 -2.57 -11.62
C ALA A 10 -9.59 -2.73 -10.75
N PRO A 11 -9.89 -3.96 -10.29
CA PRO A 11 -11.18 -4.27 -9.73
C PRO A 11 -11.37 -3.57 -8.38
N LEU A 12 -12.58 -3.03 -8.15
CA LEU A 12 -13.02 -2.59 -6.80
C LEU A 12 -12.80 -3.70 -5.75
N ALA A 13 -12.82 -4.96 -6.19
CA ALA A 13 -12.65 -6.17 -5.38
C ALA A 13 -11.22 -6.74 -5.48
N PRO A 14 -10.77 -7.53 -4.49
CA PRO A 14 -9.53 -8.28 -4.60
C PRO A 14 -9.55 -9.21 -5.83
N PRO A 15 -8.42 -9.42 -6.53
CA PRO A 15 -8.33 -10.38 -7.62
C PRO A 15 -8.82 -11.77 -7.17
N ALA A 16 -9.69 -12.39 -7.97
CA ALA A 16 -10.31 -13.68 -7.63
C ALA A 16 -9.29 -14.84 -7.55
N ASP A 17 -8.11 -14.65 -8.15
CA ASP A 17 -7.01 -15.62 -8.22
C ASP A 17 -5.92 -15.36 -7.16
N LEU A 18 -6.15 -14.49 -6.18
CA LEU A 18 -5.22 -14.30 -5.06
C LEU A 18 -5.03 -15.63 -4.31
N THR A 19 -3.79 -16.12 -4.32
CA THR A 19 -3.41 -17.34 -3.60
C THR A 19 -3.21 -17.06 -2.11
N ALA A 20 -3.16 -18.11 -1.29
CA ALA A 20 -2.80 -17.99 0.13
C ALA A 20 -1.40 -17.35 0.30
N THR A 21 -0.47 -17.62 -0.62
CA THR A 21 0.86 -17.00 -0.64
C THR A 21 0.77 -15.51 -0.93
N ASP A 22 -0.10 -15.08 -1.85
CA ASP A 22 -0.32 -13.65 -2.16
C ASP A 22 -0.91 -12.91 -0.97
N VAL A 23 -1.91 -13.49 -0.30
CA VAL A 23 -2.51 -12.95 0.92
C VAL A 23 -1.44 -12.76 2.00
N ARG A 24 -0.58 -13.77 2.21
CA ARG A 24 0.53 -13.69 3.18
C ARG A 24 1.54 -12.63 2.78
N LEU A 25 1.90 -12.54 1.50
CA LEU A 25 2.83 -11.55 0.97
C LEU A 25 2.29 -10.13 1.14
N LEU A 26 1.01 -9.88 0.82
CA LEU A 26 0.35 -8.59 1.02
C LEU A 26 0.34 -8.17 2.50
N ARG A 27 0.00 -9.08 3.42
CA ARG A 27 0.04 -8.81 4.87
C ARG A 27 1.44 -8.45 5.35
N LEU A 28 2.47 -9.16 4.88
CA LEU A 28 3.86 -8.85 5.23
C LEU A 28 4.32 -7.50 4.65
N LEU A 29 3.96 -7.20 3.39
CA LEU A 29 4.23 -5.90 2.78
C LEU A 29 3.55 -4.78 3.55
N ALA A 30 2.28 -4.95 3.94
CA ALA A 30 1.52 -3.98 4.72
C ALA A 30 2.17 -3.71 6.11
N GLY A 31 2.76 -4.73 6.72
CA GLY A 31 3.61 -4.60 7.91
C GLY A 31 5.02 -4.05 7.66
N GLY A 32 5.31 -3.57 6.45
CA GLY A 32 6.57 -2.93 6.07
C GLY A 32 7.72 -3.89 5.78
N ALA A 33 7.48 -5.18 5.55
CA ALA A 33 8.54 -6.15 5.28
C ALA A 33 9.31 -5.85 3.97
N GLY A 34 10.64 -5.74 4.08
CA GLY A 34 11.56 -5.76 2.93
C GLY A 34 11.92 -7.19 2.50
N ASN A 35 12.71 -7.33 1.43
CA ASN A 35 13.08 -8.63 0.85
C ASN A 35 13.62 -9.62 1.88
N ALA A 36 14.58 -9.23 2.71
CA ALA A 36 15.18 -10.13 3.71
C ALA A 36 14.14 -10.72 4.67
N ARG A 37 13.19 -9.90 5.15
CA ARG A 37 12.11 -10.36 6.03
C ARG A 37 11.10 -11.24 5.29
N LEU A 38 10.82 -10.94 4.02
CA LEU A 38 9.98 -11.79 3.17
C LEU A 38 10.62 -13.16 2.94
N CYS A 39 11.92 -13.22 2.61
CA CYS A 39 12.67 -14.46 2.46
C CYS A 39 12.58 -15.31 3.74
N ALA A 40 12.88 -14.70 4.89
CA ALA A 40 12.83 -15.39 6.18
C ALA A 40 11.42 -15.88 6.53
N ALA A 41 10.38 -15.08 6.24
CA ALA A 41 9.01 -15.41 6.59
C ALA A 41 8.39 -16.47 5.65
N LEU A 42 8.82 -16.55 4.40
CA LEU A 42 8.26 -17.47 3.39
C LEU A 42 9.14 -18.70 3.14
N GLY A 43 10.40 -18.70 3.61
CA GLY A 43 11.34 -19.79 3.34
C GLY A 43 11.85 -19.78 1.89
N GLU A 44 11.77 -18.64 1.21
CA GLU A 44 12.08 -18.49 -0.21
C GLU A 44 13.39 -17.72 -0.42
N SER A 45 14.05 -17.95 -1.55
CA SER A 45 15.22 -17.14 -1.96
C SER A 45 14.83 -15.72 -2.37
N GLU A 46 15.78 -14.80 -2.36
CA GLU A 46 15.53 -13.41 -2.78
C GLU A 46 15.06 -13.30 -4.24
N TYR A 47 15.59 -14.17 -5.12
CA TYR A 47 15.12 -14.26 -6.50
C TYR A 47 13.64 -14.66 -6.56
N GLN A 48 13.23 -15.70 -5.82
CA GLN A 48 11.83 -16.12 -5.75
C GLN A 48 10.92 -15.05 -5.15
N ILE A 49 11.35 -14.35 -4.09
CA ILE A 49 10.61 -13.21 -3.54
C ILE A 49 10.42 -12.11 -4.59
N THR A 50 11.45 -11.83 -5.39
CA THR A 50 11.34 -10.82 -6.46
C THR A 50 10.31 -11.23 -7.51
N GLN A 51 10.29 -12.49 -7.93
CA GLN A 51 9.30 -13.03 -8.86
C GLN A 51 7.88 -13.03 -8.27
N LEU A 52 7.73 -13.44 -7.01
CA LEU A 52 6.44 -13.42 -6.30
C LEU A 52 5.89 -12.00 -6.18
N VAL A 53 6.73 -11.02 -5.81
CA VAL A 53 6.31 -9.63 -5.74
C VAL A 53 5.94 -9.11 -7.13
N HIS A 54 6.69 -9.44 -8.18
CA HIS A 54 6.35 -9.01 -9.55
C HIS A 54 4.99 -9.55 -9.99
N GLY A 55 4.76 -10.85 -9.86
CA GLY A 55 3.46 -11.47 -10.19
C GLY A 55 2.32 -10.94 -9.33
N LEU A 56 2.58 -10.63 -8.05
CA LEU A 56 1.60 -9.97 -7.19
C LEU A 56 1.24 -8.56 -7.70
N LEU A 57 2.21 -7.76 -8.12
CA LEU A 57 1.96 -6.41 -8.66
C LEU A 57 1.14 -6.47 -9.95
N GLU A 58 1.43 -7.44 -10.82
CA GLU A 58 0.65 -7.69 -12.04
C GLU A 58 -0.81 -8.07 -11.71
N ARG A 59 -1.02 -9.06 -10.83
CA ARG A 59 -2.38 -9.49 -10.43
C ARG A 59 -3.19 -8.38 -9.76
N THR A 60 -2.54 -7.54 -8.96
CA THR A 60 -3.20 -6.44 -8.24
C THR A 60 -3.30 -5.15 -9.06
N CYS A 61 -2.77 -5.14 -10.29
CA CYS A 61 -2.60 -3.94 -11.12
C CYS A 61 -1.92 -2.77 -10.38
N ALA A 62 -1.08 -3.06 -9.40
CA ALA A 62 -0.44 -2.07 -8.57
C ALA A 62 0.86 -1.57 -9.21
N ARG A 63 1.10 -0.26 -9.18
CA ARG A 63 2.32 0.39 -9.68
C ARG A 63 3.55 0.09 -8.84
N GLY A 64 3.37 -0.46 -7.64
CA GLY A 64 4.46 -0.82 -6.75
C GLY A 64 3.98 -1.37 -5.42
N ARG A 65 4.96 -1.74 -4.58
CA ARG A 65 4.73 -2.42 -3.29
C ARG A 65 3.82 -1.63 -2.35
N MET A 66 3.97 -0.30 -2.30
CA MET A 66 3.14 0.55 -1.46
C MET A 66 1.68 0.47 -1.88
N GLN A 67 1.40 0.69 -3.17
CA GLN A 67 0.03 0.68 -3.68
C GLN A 67 -0.61 -0.70 -3.50
N ALA A 68 0.13 -1.79 -3.75
CA ALA A 68 -0.36 -3.15 -3.50
C ALA A 68 -0.70 -3.38 -2.02
N ALA A 69 0.17 -2.95 -1.11
CA ALA A 69 -0.07 -3.07 0.33
C ALA A 69 -1.27 -2.22 0.79
N THR A 70 -1.44 -1.00 0.27
CA THR A 70 -2.61 -0.17 0.58
C THR A 70 -3.89 -0.75 0.00
N LEU A 71 -3.87 -1.29 -1.22
CA LEU A 71 -5.02 -2.02 -1.78
C LEU A 71 -5.40 -3.22 -0.91
N SER A 72 -4.40 -3.93 -0.36
CA SER A 72 -4.67 -5.02 0.60
C SER A 72 -5.39 -4.56 1.86
N VAL A 73 -5.10 -3.34 2.33
CA VAL A 73 -5.86 -2.70 3.41
C VAL A 73 -7.25 -2.36 2.90
N VAL A 74 -7.40 -1.78 1.73
CA VAL A 74 -8.72 -1.44 1.14
C VAL A 74 -9.62 -2.68 1.01
N TRP A 75 -9.08 -3.83 0.57
CA TRP A 75 -9.82 -5.09 0.44
C TRP A 75 -10.00 -5.88 1.76
N GLY A 76 -9.33 -5.48 2.84
CA GLY A 76 -9.40 -6.19 4.12
C GLY A 76 -8.56 -7.46 4.21
N VAL A 77 -7.68 -7.68 3.25
CA VAL A 77 -6.61 -8.68 3.30
C VAL A 77 -5.67 -8.39 4.46
N ALA A 78 -5.23 -7.13 4.59
CA ALA A 78 -4.43 -6.63 5.68
C ALA A 78 -5.27 -5.77 6.62
N GLN A 79 -5.11 -6.02 7.92
CA GLN A 79 -5.82 -5.35 9.00
C GLN A 79 -4.83 -4.60 9.90
N ALA A 80 -5.34 -3.85 10.88
CA ALA A 80 -4.53 -2.99 11.74
C ALA A 80 -3.39 -3.76 12.43
N GLU A 81 -3.63 -4.97 12.89
CA GLU A 81 -2.63 -5.83 13.54
C GLU A 81 -1.53 -6.31 12.60
N HIS A 82 -1.79 -6.36 11.28
CA HIS A 82 -0.78 -6.70 10.28
C HIS A 82 0.08 -5.49 9.94
N VAL A 83 -0.55 -4.31 9.83
CA VAL A 83 0.12 -3.06 9.48
C VAL A 83 0.94 -2.54 10.66
N HIS A 84 0.43 -2.64 11.88
CA HIS A 84 1.02 -2.00 13.05
C HIS A 84 1.00 -2.91 14.28
N PRO A 85 1.77 -4.02 14.25
CA PRO A 85 1.71 -5.06 15.28
C PRO A 85 2.09 -4.55 16.67
N ASP A 86 2.95 -3.54 16.75
CA ASP A 86 3.43 -3.00 18.03
C ASP A 86 2.41 -2.09 18.72
N GLY A 87 1.33 -1.68 18.05
CA GLY A 87 0.27 -0.83 18.63
C GLY A 87 0.72 0.55 19.14
N ARG A 88 1.97 0.97 18.88
CA ARG A 88 2.50 2.30 19.21
C ARG A 88 1.54 3.43 18.77
N PRO A 89 1.41 4.49 19.58
CA PRO A 89 0.52 5.59 19.24
C PRO A 89 1.01 6.32 17.99
N VAL A 90 0.10 6.52 17.04
CA VAL A 90 0.33 7.27 15.80
C VAL A 90 -0.04 8.74 16.04
N MET A 91 0.87 9.66 15.72
CA MET A 91 0.58 11.09 15.76
C MET A 91 -0.12 11.51 14.47
N LEU A 92 -1.43 11.71 14.54
CA LEU A 92 -2.26 12.07 13.38
C LEU A 92 -2.07 13.54 12.91
N ALA A 93 -1.22 14.32 13.57
CA ALA A 93 -0.93 15.71 13.23
C ALA A 93 0.13 15.83 12.12
N LEU A 94 -0.22 15.42 10.90
CA LEU A 94 0.59 15.68 9.70
C LEU A 94 0.42 17.14 9.25
N SER A 95 1.50 17.76 8.77
CA SER A 95 1.36 19.05 8.09
C SER A 95 0.68 18.85 6.73
N PRO A 96 0.06 19.90 6.14
CA PRO A 96 -0.55 19.81 4.82
C PRO A 96 0.40 19.23 3.75
N ARG A 97 1.68 19.61 3.79
CA ARG A 97 2.70 19.07 2.88
C ARG A 97 2.97 17.58 3.12
N GLN A 98 3.09 17.15 4.37
CA GLN A 98 3.28 15.73 4.69
C GLN A 98 2.10 14.89 4.23
N LEU A 99 0.88 15.44 4.33
CA LEU A 99 -0.33 14.80 3.85
C LEU A 99 -0.32 14.63 2.32
N THR A 100 0.00 15.69 1.57
CA THR A 100 0.14 15.64 0.10
C THR A 100 1.16 14.59 -0.34
N LEU A 101 2.30 14.50 0.37
CA LEU A 101 3.32 13.48 0.09
C LEU A 101 2.80 12.07 0.34
N LEU A 102 2.12 11.84 1.47
CA LEU A 102 1.54 10.56 1.80
C LEU A 102 0.53 10.11 0.74
N GLN A 103 -0.41 11.00 0.38
CA GLN A 103 -1.40 10.76 -0.68
C GLN A 103 -0.71 10.42 -2.00
N GLY A 104 0.36 11.14 -2.33
CA GLY A 104 1.11 10.91 -3.56
C GLY A 104 1.85 9.58 -3.62
N TRP A 105 2.49 9.17 -2.53
CA TRP A 105 3.15 7.86 -2.48
C TRP A 105 2.15 6.71 -2.52
N VAL A 106 1.00 6.86 -1.86
CA VAL A 106 -0.10 5.88 -1.89
C VAL A 106 -0.65 5.70 -3.32
N ALA A 107 -0.72 6.79 -4.09
CA ALA A 107 -1.04 6.78 -5.52
C ALA A 107 0.07 6.17 -6.42
N GLY A 108 1.20 5.76 -5.84
CA GLY A 108 2.34 5.22 -6.58
C GLY A 108 3.12 6.28 -7.37
N ARG A 109 3.01 7.57 -7.04
CA ARG A 109 3.79 8.64 -7.68
C ARG A 109 5.25 8.59 -7.25
N SER A 110 6.15 8.95 -8.17
CA SER A 110 7.57 9.02 -7.87
C SER A 110 7.92 10.27 -7.06
N ASN A 111 9.11 10.29 -6.44
CA ASN A 111 9.58 11.50 -5.76
C ASN A 111 9.79 12.67 -6.72
N ASP A 112 10.06 12.40 -7.99
CA ASP A 112 10.27 13.43 -9.01
C ASP A 112 8.94 14.05 -9.43
N ASP A 113 7.88 13.25 -9.57
CA ASP A 113 6.52 13.75 -9.82
C ASP A 113 6.04 14.66 -8.68
N LEU A 114 6.24 14.22 -7.43
CA LEU A 114 5.85 14.99 -6.25
C LEU A 114 6.68 16.26 -6.08
N ALA A 115 7.97 16.21 -6.44
CA ALA A 115 8.84 17.37 -6.44
C ALA A 115 8.34 18.42 -7.43
N ALA A 116 8.00 18.01 -8.65
CA ALA A 116 7.46 18.89 -9.68
C ALA A 116 6.12 19.52 -9.25
N GLU A 117 5.20 18.72 -8.71
CA GLU A 117 3.90 19.20 -8.22
C GLU A 117 4.03 20.19 -7.06
N CYS A 118 4.96 19.94 -6.14
CA CYS A 118 5.18 20.80 -4.97
C CYS A 118 6.08 22.00 -5.24
N GLY A 119 6.67 22.12 -6.44
CA GLY A 119 7.65 23.17 -6.76
C GLY A 119 8.94 23.09 -5.92
N VAL A 120 9.39 21.89 -5.58
CA VAL A 120 10.62 21.65 -4.78
C VAL A 120 11.52 20.62 -5.47
N THR A 121 12.68 20.32 -4.89
CA THR A 121 13.57 19.28 -5.40
C THR A 121 13.19 17.89 -4.87
N ALA A 122 13.51 16.84 -5.61
CA ALA A 122 13.35 15.46 -5.14
C ALA A 122 14.15 15.16 -3.85
N SER A 123 15.29 15.84 -3.64
CA SER A 123 16.03 15.76 -2.38
C SER A 123 15.25 16.34 -1.20
N THR A 124 14.49 17.42 -1.42
CA THR A 124 13.60 18.01 -0.41
C THR A 124 12.47 17.06 -0.06
N ILE A 125 11.86 16.41 -1.07
CA ILE A 125 10.85 15.36 -0.87
C ILE A 125 11.40 14.22 0.00
N ARG A 126 12.61 13.74 -0.30
CA ARG A 126 13.29 12.72 0.51
C ARG A 126 13.53 13.19 1.95
N GLY A 127 13.83 14.47 2.15
CA GLY A 127 14.00 15.08 3.48
C GLY A 127 12.73 15.03 4.35
N TYR A 128 11.55 15.07 3.75
CA TYR A 128 10.28 14.95 4.48
C TYR A 128 9.95 13.52 4.93
N ARG A 129 10.64 12.51 4.39
CA ARG A 129 10.38 11.09 4.67
C ARG A 129 10.54 10.75 6.15
N GLN A 130 11.70 11.02 6.74
CA GLN A 130 11.97 10.62 8.13
C GLN A 130 11.00 11.31 9.12
N PRO A 131 10.78 12.64 9.06
CA PRO A 131 9.80 13.29 9.94
C PRO A 131 8.37 12.77 9.78
N LEU A 132 7.99 12.32 8.59
CA LEU A 132 6.68 11.71 8.35
C LEU A 132 6.60 10.32 8.97
N LEU A 133 7.62 9.49 8.76
CA LEU A 133 7.74 8.15 9.34
C LEU A 133 7.72 8.18 10.87
N ASP A 134 8.45 9.12 11.48
CA ASP A 134 8.50 9.31 12.94
C ASP A 134 7.12 9.66 13.52
N LYS A 135 6.38 10.57 12.87
CA LYS A 135 5.01 10.91 13.28
C LYS A 135 4.05 9.73 13.16
N LEU A 136 4.23 8.91 12.13
CA LEU A 136 3.43 7.71 11.92
C LEU A 136 3.94 6.49 12.72
N ALA A 137 4.95 6.67 13.58
CA ALA A 137 5.56 5.62 14.40
C ALA A 137 6.04 4.38 13.61
N THR A 138 6.43 4.57 12.35
CA THR A 138 6.85 3.50 11.43
C THR A 138 8.25 3.77 10.88
N SER A 139 8.94 2.72 10.42
CA SER A 139 10.22 2.82 9.69
C SER A 139 10.09 2.54 8.19
N SER A 140 8.88 2.25 7.70
CA SER A 140 8.63 1.84 6.33
C SER A 140 7.62 2.73 5.63
N ASN A 141 7.95 3.20 4.43
CA ASN A 141 7.03 3.99 3.62
C ASN A 141 5.78 3.19 3.24
N VAL A 142 5.93 1.88 3.02
CA VAL A 142 4.80 1.01 2.67
C VAL A 142 3.81 0.97 3.84
N GLN A 143 4.33 0.75 5.04
CA GLN A 143 3.55 0.74 6.27
C GLN A 143 2.92 2.11 6.53
N ALA A 144 3.63 3.22 6.30
CA ALA A 144 3.09 4.58 6.38
C ALA A 144 1.88 4.78 5.47
N GLY A 145 1.95 4.31 4.22
CA GLY A 145 0.83 4.35 3.27
C GLY A 145 -0.39 3.58 3.80
N CYS A 146 -0.18 2.37 4.31
CA CYS A 146 -1.23 1.56 4.93
C CYS A 146 -1.86 2.24 6.15
N LEU A 147 -1.06 2.86 7.03
CA LEU A 147 -1.56 3.66 8.15
C LEU A 147 -2.36 4.88 7.68
N GLY A 148 -1.93 5.52 6.60
CA GLY A 148 -2.65 6.62 5.98
C GLY A 148 -4.08 6.25 5.59
N VAL A 149 -4.27 5.04 5.04
CA VAL A 149 -5.59 4.51 4.70
C VAL A 149 -6.37 4.09 5.95
N LEU A 150 -5.75 3.37 6.89
CA LEU A 150 -6.40 2.88 8.11
C LEU A 150 -6.92 4.00 9.03
N TYR A 151 -6.21 5.13 9.08
CA TYR A 151 -6.55 6.28 9.93
C TYR A 151 -7.23 7.41 9.13
N ASP A 152 -7.75 7.13 7.94
CA ASP A 152 -8.50 8.09 7.12
C ASP A 152 -7.73 9.38 6.79
N LEU A 153 -6.39 9.33 6.78
CA LEU A 153 -5.54 10.43 6.33
C LEU A 153 -5.54 10.52 4.79
N VAL A 154 -5.87 9.42 4.12
CA VAL A 154 -5.90 9.30 2.67
C VAL A 154 -7.26 8.71 2.26
N THR A 155 -7.93 9.36 1.31
CA THR A 155 -9.16 8.83 0.69
C THR A 155 -8.85 7.74 -0.33
N LEU A 156 -9.82 6.88 -0.60
CA LEU A 156 -9.59 5.67 -1.40
C LEU A 156 -9.23 5.98 -2.87
N ASP A 157 -9.73 7.07 -3.44
CA ASP A 157 -9.40 7.52 -4.80
C ASP A 157 -7.89 7.85 -4.98
N HIS A 158 -7.20 8.24 -3.91
CA HIS A 158 -5.74 8.38 -3.94
C HIS A 158 -5.02 7.03 -4.02
N VAL A 159 -5.60 5.96 -3.46
CA VAL A 159 -5.03 4.60 -3.59
C VAL A 159 -5.20 4.12 -5.03
N HIS A 160 -6.38 4.32 -5.60
CA HIS A 160 -6.67 3.97 -6.98
C HIS A 160 -7.84 4.81 -7.51
N PRO A 161 -7.75 5.39 -8.72
CA PRO A 161 -8.76 6.33 -9.24
C PRO A 161 -10.16 5.72 -9.46
N ALA A 162 -10.28 4.39 -9.51
CA ALA A 162 -11.57 3.70 -9.60
C ALA A 162 -12.29 3.54 -8.24
N LEU A 163 -11.61 3.86 -7.13
CA LEU A 163 -12.20 3.82 -5.80
C LEU A 163 -12.93 5.14 -5.48
N PRO A 164 -13.93 5.12 -4.59
CA PRO A 164 -14.69 6.32 -4.27
C PRO A 164 -13.84 7.35 -3.50
N PRO A 165 -14.09 8.67 -3.64
CA PRO A 165 -13.34 9.73 -2.98
C PRO A 165 -13.78 9.93 -1.52
N LEU A 166 -13.77 8.84 -0.74
CA LEU A 166 -14.17 8.81 0.66
C LEU A 166 -13.11 8.09 1.50
N PRO A 167 -13.06 8.32 2.82
CA PRO A 167 -12.19 7.58 3.72
C PRO A 167 -12.62 6.11 3.90
N LEU A 168 -11.70 5.25 4.34
CA LEU A 168 -11.98 3.81 4.50
C LEU A 168 -13.09 3.57 5.54
N SER A 169 -13.10 4.31 6.64
CA SER A 169 -14.13 4.15 7.69
C SER A 169 -15.56 4.46 7.21
N GLN A 170 -15.69 5.21 6.12
CA GLN A 170 -16.98 5.60 5.54
C GLN A 170 -17.42 4.67 4.40
N TRP A 171 -16.59 3.69 4.03
CA TRP A 171 -16.91 2.77 2.94
C TRP A 171 -17.67 1.54 3.44
N THR A 172 -19.00 1.63 3.45
CA THR A 172 -19.88 0.56 3.94
C THR A 172 -19.95 -0.65 3.00
N ASP A 173 -19.81 -0.43 1.69
CA ASP A 173 -19.96 -1.46 0.65
C ASP A 173 -18.62 -2.12 0.28
N ARG A 174 -17.76 -2.29 1.28
CA ARG A 174 -16.41 -2.82 1.09
C ARG A 174 -16.48 -4.27 0.59
N PRO A 175 -15.80 -4.61 -0.52
CA PRO A 175 -15.72 -5.99 -0.98
C PRO A 175 -15.02 -6.84 0.06
N GLN A 176 -15.68 -7.89 0.52
CA GLN A 176 -15.11 -8.87 1.43
C GLN A 176 -14.42 -9.97 0.61
N LEU A 177 -13.26 -10.46 1.08
CA LEU A 177 -12.71 -11.68 0.51
C LEU A 177 -13.70 -12.83 0.73
N PRO A 178 -13.85 -13.73 -0.27
CA PRO A 178 -14.60 -14.95 -0.06
C PRO A 178 -13.97 -15.73 1.11
N ALA A 179 -14.80 -16.06 2.10
CA ALA A 179 -14.39 -16.67 3.37
C ALA A 179 -13.54 -17.95 3.21
N ASP A 180 -13.63 -18.63 2.06
CA ASP A 180 -12.97 -19.91 1.78
C ASP A 180 -11.46 -19.84 1.55
N SER A 181 -10.88 -18.65 1.34
CA SER A 181 -9.44 -18.51 1.04
C SER A 181 -8.52 -18.58 2.28
N THR A 182 -9.08 -18.87 3.46
CA THR A 182 -8.34 -18.97 4.74
C THR A 182 -8.19 -20.37 5.31
N ARG A 183 -8.70 -21.43 4.67
CA ARG A 183 -8.38 -22.81 5.09
C ARG A 183 -7.04 -23.25 4.50
N PRO A 184 -5.98 -23.45 5.32
CA PRO A 184 -4.87 -24.26 4.87
C PRO A 184 -5.39 -25.68 4.62
N ALA A 185 -5.03 -26.26 3.47
CA ALA A 185 -5.17 -27.68 3.21
C ALA A 185 -4.26 -28.50 4.13
#